data_AF-A0A412MHS5-F1
#
_entry.id   AF-A0A412MHS5-F1
#
_cell.length_a   1.000
_cell.length_b   1.000
_cell.length_c   1.000
_cell.angle_alpha   90.00
_cell.angle_beta   90.00
_cell.angle_gamma   90.00
#
_symmetry.space_group_name_H-M   'P 1'
#
loop_
_entity.id
_entity.type
_entity.pdbx_description
1 polymer ?
#
loop_
_entity_poly.entity_id
_entity_poly.type
_entity_poly.pdbx_seq_one_letter_code
_entity_poly.pdbx_strand_id
1 'polypeptide(L)'
;MEYNSEIARNNLKFLRKSYGLTQAELSKNLDFAQNGISQYETGARPLGYEVAGMFANYFEVPFELFGNKNLSEIMIINSSIDVKDVLEVVDIIFPVFDSNNAKEDKYFKRGFDVLSTIIKKAKAEIITGEIGKKWNREVVENNKEATKEKIDNCVNDFVNSYNSFHTLESIANLVGVMILVYAPLFDKEILEKGEVMLTKRKIDSKYLLSKQKENNSEKVEFIEEFDEFITDGIKILKKHRKWSELGDYYLAIRYIFNVVNNEYEKDINNMIGEEMLNVLVELENKYAIAFLKKRYELAGEGIITDCD
;
A
#
# COMPACT_ATOMS: atom_id res chain seq x y z
N MET A 1 22.43 19.61 5.44
CA MET A 1 23.60 18.80 5.02
C MET A 1 23.90 19.12 3.56
N GLU A 2 25.15 19.08 3.15
CA GLU A 2 25.60 19.54 1.82
C GLU A 2 25.48 18.41 0.78
N TYR A 3 24.91 18.73 -0.38
CA TYR A 3 24.68 17.81 -1.50
C TYR A 3 25.97 17.11 -1.95
N ASN A 4 25.94 15.78 -2.11
CA ASN A 4 27.07 15.02 -2.60
C ASN A 4 26.76 14.35 -3.95
N SER A 5 27.36 14.85 -5.03
CA SER A 5 27.15 14.34 -6.39
C SER A 5 27.59 12.88 -6.59
N GLU A 6 28.56 12.42 -5.80
CA GLU A 6 29.04 11.04 -5.87
C GLU A 6 28.06 10.05 -5.21
N ILE A 7 27.44 10.44 -4.10
CA ILE A 7 26.34 9.70 -3.49
C ILE A 7 25.14 9.68 -4.45
N ALA A 8 24.78 10.85 -5.00
CA ALA A 8 23.65 11.00 -5.91
C ALA A 8 23.76 10.13 -7.18
N ARG A 9 24.95 10.03 -7.80
CA ARG A 9 25.14 9.14 -8.97
C ARG A 9 25.01 7.65 -8.61
N ASN A 10 25.49 7.25 -7.44
CA ASN A 10 25.43 5.87 -6.98
C ASN A 10 23.97 5.50 -6.68
N ASN A 11 23.24 6.42 -6.05
CA ASN A 11 21.81 6.32 -5.80
C ASN A 11 21.00 6.26 -7.10
N LEU A 12 21.30 7.12 -8.09
CA LEU A 12 20.68 7.05 -9.42
C LEU A 12 20.84 5.65 -10.03
N LYS A 13 22.06 5.12 -10.03
CA LYS A 13 22.36 3.81 -10.61
C LYS A 13 21.70 2.68 -9.84
N PHE A 14 21.71 2.76 -8.51
CA PHE A 14 21.02 1.81 -7.64
C PHE A 14 19.53 1.82 -7.92
N LEU A 15 18.86 2.97 -7.77
CA LEU A 15 17.43 3.13 -8.00
C LEU A 15 17.02 2.69 -9.40
N ARG A 16 17.72 3.11 -10.46
CA ARG A 16 17.40 2.65 -11.83
C ARG A 16 17.41 1.12 -11.91
N LYS A 17 18.48 0.48 -11.41
CA LYS A 17 18.57 -0.98 -11.40
C LYS A 17 17.50 -1.62 -10.53
N SER A 18 17.18 -0.99 -9.41
CA SER A 18 16.15 -1.38 -8.44
C SER A 18 14.72 -1.05 -8.87
N TYR A 19 14.53 -0.40 -10.01
CA TYR A 19 13.24 -0.25 -10.68
C TYR A 19 13.20 -1.05 -11.99
N GLY A 20 14.26 -1.84 -12.26
CA GLY A 20 14.34 -2.72 -13.43
C GLY A 20 14.55 -1.99 -14.76
N LEU A 21 14.86 -0.70 -14.72
CA LEU A 21 14.94 0.14 -15.89
C LEU A 21 16.29 -0.01 -16.59
N THR A 22 16.27 -0.08 -17.91
CA THR A 22 17.44 0.18 -18.75
C THR A 22 17.75 1.68 -18.78
N GLN A 23 18.99 2.04 -19.14
CA GLN A 23 19.34 3.45 -19.34
C GLN A 23 18.50 4.10 -20.45
N ALA A 24 18.10 3.32 -21.46
CA ALA A 24 17.23 3.77 -22.54
C ALA A 24 15.81 4.10 -22.04
N GLU A 25 15.22 3.23 -21.21
CA GLU A 25 13.90 3.45 -20.63
C GLU A 25 13.90 4.66 -19.70
N LEU A 26 14.87 4.77 -18.79
CA LEU A 26 14.98 5.94 -17.92
C LEU A 26 15.16 7.24 -18.73
N SER A 27 15.98 7.19 -19.78
CA SER A 27 16.18 8.35 -20.65
C SER A 27 14.90 8.78 -21.36
N LYS A 28 14.10 7.81 -21.82
CA LYS A 28 12.81 8.07 -22.47
C LYS A 28 11.77 8.62 -21.48
N ASN A 29 11.76 8.13 -20.25
CA ASN A 29 10.77 8.53 -19.25
C ASN A 29 10.98 9.97 -18.74
N LEU A 30 12.19 10.52 -18.91
CA LEU A 30 12.56 11.86 -18.45
C LEU A 30 13.04 12.77 -19.59
N ASP A 31 12.79 12.38 -20.84
CA ASP A 31 13.21 13.09 -22.06
C ASP A 31 14.71 13.49 -22.08
N PHE A 32 15.56 12.63 -21.54
CA PHE A 32 17.01 12.76 -21.62
C PHE A 32 17.58 12.00 -22.83
N ALA A 33 18.75 12.41 -23.29
CA ALA A 33 19.54 11.57 -24.18
C ALA A 33 20.03 10.32 -23.42
N GLN A 34 19.93 9.13 -24.02
CA GLN A 34 20.39 7.87 -23.41
C GLN A 34 21.86 7.93 -22.93
N ASN A 35 22.74 8.53 -23.74
CA ASN A 35 24.14 8.74 -23.36
C ASN A 35 24.29 9.62 -22.11
N GLY A 36 23.34 10.54 -21.86
CA GLY A 36 23.31 11.38 -20.67
C GLY A 36 23.17 10.55 -19.40
N ILE A 37 22.26 9.58 -19.37
CA ILE A 37 22.07 8.68 -18.21
C ILE A 37 23.37 7.92 -17.90
N SER A 38 24.02 7.35 -18.92
CA SER A 38 25.29 6.65 -18.75
C SER A 38 26.40 7.55 -18.21
N GLN A 39 26.49 8.78 -18.72
CA GLN A 39 27.49 9.75 -18.25
C GLN A 39 27.28 10.17 -16.79
N TYR A 40 26.03 10.33 -16.35
CA TYR A 40 25.72 10.59 -14.94
C TYR A 40 26.11 9.40 -14.05
N GLU A 41 25.71 8.17 -14.41
CA GLU A 41 25.99 6.97 -13.61
C GLU A 41 27.46 6.59 -13.52
N THR A 42 28.26 6.97 -14.52
CA THR A 42 29.72 6.75 -14.53
C THR A 42 30.48 7.91 -13.89
N GLY A 43 29.83 9.05 -13.67
CA GLY A 43 30.45 10.31 -13.25
C GLY A 43 31.25 11.02 -14.34
N ALA A 44 31.16 10.58 -15.61
CA ALA A 44 31.73 11.32 -16.73
C ALA A 44 31.06 12.69 -16.92
N ARG A 45 29.81 12.83 -16.46
CA ARG A 45 29.12 14.11 -16.28
C ARG A 45 28.71 14.24 -14.81
N PRO A 46 29.06 15.34 -14.12
CA PRO A 46 28.61 15.56 -12.76
C PRO A 46 27.08 15.68 -12.74
N LEU A 47 26.46 15.02 -11.76
CA LEU A 47 25.04 15.17 -11.53
C LEU A 47 24.83 16.46 -10.74
N GLY A 48 24.29 17.49 -11.39
CA GLY A 48 23.99 18.77 -10.76
C GLY A 48 22.68 18.74 -9.98
N TYR A 49 22.47 19.73 -9.11
CA TYR A 49 21.33 19.80 -8.20
C TYR A 49 19.97 19.68 -8.91
N GLU A 50 19.78 20.41 -10.01
CA GLU A 50 18.53 20.42 -10.79
C GLU A 50 18.22 19.04 -11.38
N VAL A 51 19.20 18.43 -12.06
CA VAL A 51 19.04 17.11 -12.68
C VAL A 51 18.90 16.01 -11.62
N ALA A 52 19.61 16.12 -10.50
CA ALA A 52 19.41 15.24 -9.35
C ALA A 52 18.00 15.37 -8.77
N GLY A 53 17.42 16.58 -8.74
CA GLY A 53 16.04 16.83 -8.35
C GLY A 53 15.05 16.10 -9.25
N MET A 54 15.28 16.12 -10.56
CA MET A 54 14.45 15.37 -11.51
C MET A 54 14.50 13.86 -11.25
N PHE A 55 15.68 13.29 -10.98
CA PHE A 55 15.79 11.87 -10.65
C PHE A 55 15.19 11.52 -9.29
N ALA A 56 15.43 12.34 -8.27
CA ALA A 56 14.85 12.16 -6.94
C ALA A 56 13.31 12.12 -7.01
N ASN A 57 12.72 13.08 -7.73
CA ASN A 57 11.27 13.11 -7.98
C ASN A 57 10.78 11.94 -8.84
N TYR A 58 11.58 11.50 -9.81
CA TYR A 58 11.23 10.34 -10.64
C TYR A 58 11.14 9.06 -9.83
N PHE A 59 12.10 8.84 -8.92
CA PHE A 59 12.17 7.65 -8.07
C PHE A 59 11.44 7.80 -6.73
N GLU A 60 10.72 8.91 -6.52
CA GLU A 60 9.97 9.19 -5.29
C GLU A 60 10.83 9.11 -4.02
N VAL A 61 12.07 9.60 -4.11
CA VAL A 61 12.99 9.67 -2.97
C VAL A 61 13.18 11.14 -2.59
N PRO A 62 13.04 11.52 -1.30
CA PRO A 62 13.37 12.86 -0.83
C PRO A 62 14.76 13.28 -1.31
N PHE A 63 14.86 14.46 -1.92
CA PHE A 63 16.10 14.94 -2.52
C PHE A 63 17.30 14.89 -1.56
N GLU A 64 17.06 15.20 -0.29
CA GLU A 64 18.08 15.16 0.76
C GLU A 64 18.62 13.74 1.00
N LEU A 65 17.76 12.71 0.95
CA LEU A 65 18.20 11.32 1.04
C LEU A 65 18.96 10.91 -0.23
N PHE A 66 18.41 11.26 -1.40
CA PHE A 66 19.04 10.98 -2.68
C PHE A 66 20.43 11.59 -2.82
N GLY A 67 20.64 12.81 -2.30
CA GLY A 67 21.90 13.53 -2.41
C GLY A 67 22.92 13.22 -1.32
N ASN A 68 22.50 12.71 -0.15
CA ASN A 68 23.35 12.72 1.05
C ASN A 68 23.48 11.37 1.76
N LYS A 69 22.67 10.37 1.41
CA LYS A 69 22.67 9.05 2.07
C LYS A 69 22.84 7.93 1.04
N ASN A 70 23.55 6.85 1.39
CA ASN A 70 23.66 5.71 0.49
C ASN A 70 22.36 4.90 0.52
N LEU A 71 21.54 5.02 -0.52
CA LEU A 71 20.24 4.35 -0.57
C LEU A 71 20.37 2.83 -0.67
N SER A 72 21.48 2.28 -1.17
CA SER A 72 21.64 0.82 -1.19
C SER A 72 21.84 0.22 0.19
N GLU A 73 22.19 1.04 1.19
CA GLU A 73 22.38 0.62 2.59
C GLU A 73 21.12 0.83 3.43
N ILE A 74 20.12 1.57 2.93
CA ILE A 74 18.94 1.98 3.70
C ILE A 74 17.64 1.52 3.02
N MET A 75 17.58 1.53 1.69
CA MET A 75 16.46 0.99 0.94
C MET A 75 16.66 -0.50 0.76
N ILE A 76 15.85 -1.26 1.48
CA ILE A 76 15.94 -2.69 1.43
C ILE A 76 15.01 -3.22 0.35
N ILE A 77 15.59 -3.52 -0.81
CA ILE A 77 14.85 -3.95 -1.99
C ILE A 77 15.03 -5.45 -2.11
N ASN A 78 14.17 -6.20 -1.42
CA ASN A 78 14.18 -7.66 -1.48
C ASN A 78 13.86 -8.08 -2.92
N SER A 79 14.73 -8.84 -3.59
CA SER A 79 14.63 -9.06 -5.04
C SER A 79 13.45 -9.95 -5.49
N SER A 80 12.70 -10.52 -4.54
CA SER A 80 11.53 -11.35 -4.82
C SER A 80 10.64 -11.41 -3.58
N ILE A 81 9.43 -10.87 -3.67
CA ILE A 81 8.38 -11.01 -2.63
C ILE A 81 7.52 -12.23 -2.96
N ASP A 82 7.37 -13.16 -2.02
CA ASP A 82 6.51 -14.34 -2.19
C ASP A 82 5.05 -14.01 -1.86
N VAL A 83 4.12 -14.76 -2.43
CA VAL A 83 2.69 -14.62 -2.13
C VAL A 83 2.39 -14.81 -0.63
N LYS A 84 3.16 -15.64 0.08
CA LYS A 84 3.03 -15.80 1.53
C LYS A 84 3.35 -14.50 2.29
N ASP A 85 4.38 -13.78 1.85
CA ASP A 85 4.81 -12.52 2.46
C ASP A 85 3.71 -11.46 2.36
N VAL A 86 3.07 -11.37 1.20
CA VAL A 86 1.94 -10.43 1.01
C VAL A 86 0.73 -10.83 1.84
N LEU A 87 0.42 -12.12 1.97
CA LEU A 87 -0.67 -12.56 2.84
C LEU A 87 -0.45 -12.17 4.30
N GLU A 88 0.79 -12.31 4.80
CA GLU A 88 1.17 -11.91 6.16
C GLU A 88 1.07 -10.39 6.35
N VAL A 89 1.49 -9.61 5.34
CA VAL A 89 1.33 -8.14 5.36
C VAL A 89 -0.15 -7.75 5.39
N VAL A 90 -1.00 -8.39 4.57
CA VAL A 90 -2.44 -8.12 4.55
C VAL A 90 -3.06 -8.38 5.92
N ASP A 91 -2.68 -9.45 6.61
CA ASP A 91 -3.20 -9.75 7.96
C ASP A 91 -2.80 -8.72 9.02
N ILE A 92 -1.67 -8.05 8.82
CA ILE A 92 -1.17 -7.00 9.71
C ILE A 92 -1.79 -5.65 9.38
N ILE A 93 -1.91 -5.32 8.09
CA ILE A 93 -2.52 -4.05 7.67
C ILE A 93 -4.02 -4.06 7.94
N PHE A 94 -4.66 -5.21 7.77
CA PHE A 94 -6.10 -5.41 7.96
C PHE A 94 -6.40 -6.39 9.10
N PRO A 95 -6.27 -5.96 10.37
CA PRO A 95 -6.70 -6.79 11.49
C PRO A 95 -8.21 -6.96 11.45
N VAL A 96 -8.68 -8.21 11.34
CA VAL A 96 -10.11 -8.53 11.39
C VAL A 96 -10.50 -8.83 12.84
N PHE A 97 -11.52 -8.12 13.34
CA PHE A 97 -12.01 -8.25 14.71
C PHE A 97 -13.26 -9.12 14.76
N ASP A 98 -13.35 -10.05 15.70
CA ASP A 98 -14.41 -11.07 15.74
C ASP A 98 -14.79 -11.56 17.14
N SER A 99 -14.83 -10.67 18.13
CA SER A 99 -15.13 -11.07 19.51
C SER A 99 -16.46 -11.81 19.65
N ASN A 100 -16.55 -12.70 20.64
CA ASN A 100 -17.78 -13.44 20.93
C ASN A 100 -18.97 -12.50 21.21
N ASN A 101 -18.72 -11.37 21.90
CA ASN A 101 -19.76 -10.38 22.20
C ASN A 101 -20.31 -9.75 20.92
N ALA A 102 -19.46 -9.37 19.96
CA ALA A 102 -19.95 -8.85 18.68
C ALA A 102 -20.70 -9.90 17.88
N LYS A 103 -20.35 -11.19 17.97
CA LYS A 103 -21.07 -12.27 17.28
C LYS A 103 -22.49 -12.51 17.80
N GLU A 104 -22.88 -11.92 18.94
CA GLU A 104 -24.27 -11.88 19.41
C GLU A 104 -25.13 -10.91 18.58
N ASP A 105 -24.51 -9.89 17.99
CA ASP A 105 -25.15 -9.02 17.00
C ASP A 105 -25.34 -9.78 15.68
N LYS A 106 -26.60 -10.02 15.33
CA LYS A 106 -26.99 -10.78 14.13
C LYS A 106 -26.47 -10.15 12.83
N TYR A 107 -26.39 -8.82 12.75
CA TYR A 107 -25.91 -8.11 11.56
C TYR A 107 -24.40 -8.21 11.50
N PHE A 108 -23.71 -8.00 12.63
CA PHE A 108 -22.26 -8.18 12.69
C PHE A 108 -21.87 -9.59 12.26
N LYS A 109 -22.54 -10.61 12.83
CA LYS A 109 -22.26 -12.00 12.51
C LYS A 109 -22.41 -12.27 11.01
N ARG A 110 -23.50 -11.80 10.39
CA ARG A 110 -23.73 -11.97 8.95
C ARG A 110 -22.66 -11.26 8.11
N GLY A 111 -22.36 -10.00 8.42
CA GLY A 111 -21.31 -9.24 7.73
C GLY A 111 -19.94 -9.88 7.89
N PHE A 112 -19.62 -10.36 9.10
CA PHE A 112 -18.38 -11.06 9.41
C PHE A 112 -18.25 -12.41 8.70
N ASP A 113 -19.34 -13.19 8.59
CA ASP A 113 -19.35 -14.47 7.88
C ASP A 113 -19.07 -14.25 6.38
N VAL A 114 -19.64 -13.18 5.78
CA VAL A 114 -19.35 -12.78 4.41
C VAL A 114 -17.88 -12.34 4.27
N LEU A 115 -17.40 -11.44 5.12
CA LEU A 115 -16.00 -10.98 5.12
C LEU A 115 -15.02 -12.14 5.25
N SER A 116 -15.26 -13.02 6.22
CA SER A 116 -14.46 -14.21 6.46
C SER A 116 -14.43 -15.13 5.23
N THR A 117 -15.56 -15.25 4.52
CA THR A 117 -15.63 -16.05 3.30
C THR A 117 -14.81 -15.41 2.17
N ILE A 118 -14.90 -14.09 1.99
CA ILE A 118 -14.10 -13.35 1.00
C ILE A 118 -12.60 -13.55 1.27
N ILE A 119 -12.16 -13.31 2.52
CA ILE A 119 -10.75 -13.43 2.91
C ILE A 119 -10.26 -14.87 2.78
N LYS A 120 -11.01 -15.85 3.31
CA LYS A 120 -10.61 -17.27 3.26
C LYS A 120 -10.52 -17.77 1.82
N LYS A 121 -11.49 -17.40 0.97
CA LYS A 121 -11.47 -17.78 -0.45
C LYS A 121 -10.27 -17.16 -1.15
N ALA A 122 -10.04 -15.87 -0.98
CA ALA A 122 -8.87 -15.19 -1.55
C ALA A 122 -7.56 -15.86 -1.12
N LYS A 123 -7.37 -16.08 0.18
CA LYS A 123 -6.18 -16.78 0.72
C LYS A 123 -6.03 -18.20 0.18
N ALA A 124 -7.10 -19.00 0.19
CA ALA A 124 -7.06 -20.37 -0.27
C ALA A 124 -6.67 -20.45 -1.76
N GLU A 125 -7.30 -19.63 -2.60
CA GLU A 125 -7.02 -19.61 -4.02
C GLU A 125 -5.61 -19.05 -4.35
N ILE A 126 -5.10 -18.12 -3.54
CA ILE A 126 -3.70 -17.65 -3.56
C ILE A 126 -2.73 -18.81 -3.24
N ILE A 127 -3.03 -19.60 -2.21
CA ILE A 127 -2.18 -20.70 -1.74
C ILE A 127 -2.20 -21.88 -2.71
N THR A 128 -3.35 -22.23 -3.29
CA THR A 128 -3.49 -23.35 -4.23
C THR A 128 -3.01 -23.00 -5.64
N GLY A 129 -2.87 -21.70 -5.95
CA GLY A 129 -2.54 -21.20 -7.28
C GLY A 129 -3.71 -21.32 -8.27
N GLU A 130 -4.94 -21.54 -7.78
CA GLU A 130 -6.14 -21.63 -8.62
C GLU A 130 -6.57 -20.26 -9.16
N ILE A 131 -6.37 -19.19 -8.39
CA ILE A 131 -6.70 -17.82 -8.82
C ILE A 131 -5.94 -17.46 -10.11
N GLY A 132 -4.64 -17.74 -10.19
CA GLY A 132 -3.82 -17.40 -11.36
C GLY A 132 -4.23 -18.11 -12.65
N LYS A 133 -4.98 -19.23 -12.55
CA LYS A 133 -5.52 -19.95 -13.72
C LYS A 133 -6.90 -19.43 -14.15
N LYS A 134 -7.65 -18.80 -13.26
CA LYS A 134 -9.02 -18.30 -13.50
C LYS A 134 -9.06 -16.82 -13.86
N TRP A 135 -8.00 -16.06 -13.60
CA TRP A 135 -7.91 -14.65 -13.98
C TRP A 135 -7.67 -14.50 -15.50
N ASN A 136 -8.77 -14.43 -16.27
CA ASN A 136 -8.77 -13.80 -17.58
C ASN A 136 -9.63 -12.52 -17.50
N ARG A 137 -9.45 -11.54 -18.38
CA ARG A 137 -10.09 -10.21 -18.25
C ARG A 137 -11.63 -10.27 -18.10
N GLU A 138 -12.30 -11.13 -18.87
CA GLU A 138 -13.76 -11.32 -18.82
C GLU A 138 -14.22 -11.96 -17.49
N VAL A 139 -13.44 -12.90 -16.95
CA VAL A 139 -13.67 -13.50 -15.63
C VAL A 139 -13.34 -12.52 -14.51
N VAL A 140 -12.36 -11.62 -14.68
CA VAL A 140 -12.03 -10.57 -13.70
C VAL A 140 -13.18 -9.56 -13.59
N GLU A 141 -13.76 -9.11 -14.69
CA GLU A 141 -14.90 -8.18 -14.66
C GLU A 141 -16.15 -8.82 -14.04
N ASN A 142 -16.48 -10.06 -14.42
CA ASN A 142 -17.60 -10.79 -13.83
C ASN A 142 -17.37 -11.13 -12.34
N ASN A 143 -16.13 -11.48 -11.96
CA ASN A 143 -15.79 -11.68 -10.56
C ASN A 143 -15.79 -10.36 -9.79
N LYS A 144 -15.40 -9.24 -10.40
CA LYS A 144 -15.41 -7.92 -9.78
C LYS A 144 -16.82 -7.52 -9.38
N GLU A 145 -17.81 -7.66 -10.26
CA GLU A 145 -19.20 -7.30 -9.93
C GLU A 145 -19.81 -8.23 -8.86
N ALA A 146 -19.62 -9.55 -8.99
CA ALA A 146 -20.09 -10.51 -7.97
C ALA A 146 -19.35 -10.35 -6.63
N THR A 147 -18.11 -9.84 -6.64
CA THR A 147 -17.36 -9.52 -5.43
C THR A 147 -17.84 -8.21 -4.83
N LYS A 148 -18.13 -7.20 -5.67
CA LYS A 148 -18.72 -5.92 -5.28
C LYS A 148 -20.03 -6.13 -4.53
N GLU A 149 -20.97 -6.89 -5.09
CA GLU A 149 -22.25 -7.18 -4.44
C GLU A 149 -22.07 -7.84 -3.06
N LYS A 150 -21.08 -8.74 -2.90
CA LYS A 150 -20.79 -9.36 -1.60
C LYS A 150 -20.20 -8.36 -0.62
N ILE A 151 -19.32 -7.48 -1.08
CA ILE A 151 -18.75 -6.42 -0.24
C ILE A 151 -19.85 -5.43 0.16
N ASP A 152 -20.74 -5.03 -0.74
CA ASP A 152 -21.87 -4.15 -0.43
C ASP A 152 -22.78 -4.75 0.64
N ASN A 153 -23.10 -6.04 0.51
CA ASN A 153 -23.87 -6.76 1.53
C ASN A 153 -23.13 -6.79 2.89
N CYS A 154 -21.82 -7.01 2.88
CA CYS A 154 -20.98 -6.98 4.08
C CYS A 154 -20.95 -5.59 4.74
N VAL A 155 -20.76 -4.54 3.95
CA VAL A 155 -20.77 -3.14 4.40
C VAL A 155 -22.13 -2.77 4.99
N ASN A 156 -23.21 -3.09 4.29
CA ASN A 156 -24.58 -2.85 4.75
C ASN A 156 -24.85 -3.55 6.09
N ASP A 157 -24.35 -4.77 6.27
CA ASP A 157 -24.46 -5.50 7.53
C ASP A 157 -23.69 -4.84 8.67
N PHE A 158 -22.47 -4.38 8.43
CA PHE A 158 -21.72 -3.65 9.45
C PHE A 158 -22.34 -2.30 9.80
N VAL A 159 -22.91 -1.58 8.83
CA VAL A 159 -23.68 -0.35 9.09
C VAL A 159 -24.91 -0.65 9.93
N ASN A 160 -25.71 -1.65 9.56
CA ASN A 160 -26.91 -2.03 10.32
C ASN A 160 -26.58 -2.49 11.73
N SER A 161 -25.48 -3.22 11.89
CA SER A 161 -24.93 -3.64 13.16
C SER A 161 -24.61 -2.45 14.07
N TYR A 162 -23.84 -1.49 13.58
CA TYR A 162 -23.51 -0.31 14.37
C TYR A 162 -24.76 0.53 14.70
N ASN A 163 -25.65 0.76 13.73
CA ASN A 163 -26.85 1.55 13.95
C ASN A 163 -27.83 0.90 14.95
N SER A 164 -27.89 -0.42 15.00
CA SER A 164 -28.82 -1.15 15.87
C SER A 164 -28.23 -1.45 17.25
N PHE A 165 -26.95 -1.81 17.30
CA PHE A 165 -26.32 -2.39 18.50
C PHE A 165 -25.06 -1.63 18.95
N HIS A 166 -24.62 -0.60 18.21
CA HIS A 166 -23.40 0.17 18.47
C HIS A 166 -22.14 -0.71 18.55
N THR A 167 -22.13 -1.81 17.80
CA THR A 167 -20.99 -2.74 17.73
C THR A 167 -19.80 -2.07 17.04
N LEU A 168 -18.78 -1.68 17.80
CA LEU A 168 -17.61 -0.96 17.27
C LEU A 168 -16.70 -1.83 16.40
N GLU A 169 -16.71 -3.14 16.60
CA GLU A 169 -16.00 -4.08 15.72
C GLU A 169 -16.53 -4.02 14.28
N SER A 170 -17.80 -3.70 14.10
CA SER A 170 -18.41 -3.49 12.79
C SER A 170 -17.78 -2.30 12.08
N ILE A 171 -17.59 -1.18 12.80
CA ILE A 171 -16.94 0.01 12.24
C ILE A 171 -15.46 -0.27 11.94
N ALA A 172 -14.76 -0.96 12.84
CA ALA A 172 -13.36 -1.34 12.64
C ALA A 172 -13.18 -2.19 11.37
N ASN A 173 -13.96 -3.25 11.23
CA ASN A 173 -13.92 -4.12 10.06
C ASN A 173 -14.37 -3.38 8.79
N LEU A 174 -15.44 -2.57 8.88
CA LEU A 174 -15.97 -1.79 7.76
C LEU A 174 -14.92 -0.85 7.18
N VAL A 175 -14.26 -0.02 8.00
CA VAL A 175 -13.24 0.91 7.51
C VAL A 175 -12.09 0.17 6.84
N GLY A 176 -11.62 -0.93 7.45
CA GLY A 176 -10.57 -1.76 6.86
C GLY A 176 -10.99 -2.39 5.53
N VAL A 177 -12.21 -2.94 5.41
CA VAL A 177 -12.75 -3.48 4.15
C VAL A 177 -12.82 -2.40 3.07
N MET A 178 -13.31 -1.20 3.40
CA MET A 178 -13.43 -0.11 2.43
C MET A 178 -12.06 0.26 1.83
N ILE A 179 -11.04 0.41 2.67
CA ILE A 179 -9.71 0.87 2.24
C ILE A 179 -8.92 -0.26 1.55
N LEU A 180 -8.95 -1.48 2.09
CA LEU A 180 -8.00 -2.54 1.73
C LEU A 180 -8.60 -3.64 0.83
N VAL A 181 -9.92 -3.64 0.63
CA VAL A 181 -10.60 -4.61 -0.21
C VAL A 181 -11.44 -3.92 -1.28
N TYR A 182 -12.28 -2.95 -0.91
CA TYR A 182 -13.21 -2.34 -1.85
C TYR A 182 -12.52 -1.34 -2.78
N ALA A 183 -11.80 -0.35 -2.24
CA ALA A 183 -11.09 0.64 -3.04
C ALA A 183 -10.13 0.01 -4.08
N PRO A 184 -9.35 -1.05 -3.75
CA PRO A 184 -8.50 -1.74 -4.72
C PRO A 184 -9.22 -2.38 -5.91
N LEU A 185 -10.51 -2.72 -5.80
CA LEU A 185 -11.28 -3.22 -6.97
C LEU A 185 -11.43 -2.17 -8.07
N PHE A 186 -11.33 -0.89 -7.69
CA PHE A 186 -11.35 0.23 -8.61
C PHE A 186 -9.94 0.70 -8.95
N ASP A 187 -8.88 0.04 -8.46
CA ASP A 187 -7.49 0.35 -8.77
C ASP A 187 -6.91 -0.67 -9.77
N LYS A 188 -7.00 -0.35 -11.06
CA LYS A 188 -6.58 -1.21 -12.16
C LYS A 188 -5.12 -1.67 -12.02
N GLU A 189 -4.24 -0.81 -11.54
CA GLU A 189 -2.84 -1.15 -11.41
C GLU A 189 -2.60 -2.13 -10.24
N ILE A 190 -3.28 -1.93 -9.11
CA ILE A 190 -3.23 -2.90 -8.00
C ILE A 190 -3.74 -4.26 -8.48
N LEU A 191 -4.80 -4.29 -9.29
CA LEU A 191 -5.31 -5.54 -9.88
C LEU A 191 -4.27 -6.18 -10.82
N GLU A 192 -3.66 -5.42 -11.74
CA GLU A 192 -2.61 -5.93 -12.65
C GLU A 192 -1.39 -6.46 -11.88
N LYS A 193 -0.93 -5.74 -10.86
CA LYS A 193 0.18 -6.19 -9.99
C LYS A 193 -0.19 -7.45 -9.21
N GLY A 194 -1.42 -7.51 -8.70
CA GLY A 194 -1.99 -8.70 -8.08
C GLY A 194 -1.98 -9.90 -9.04
N GLU A 195 -2.44 -9.73 -10.28
CA GLU A 195 -2.47 -10.79 -11.29
C GLU A 195 -1.07 -11.35 -11.58
N VAL A 196 -0.08 -10.47 -11.75
CA VAL A 196 1.31 -10.88 -11.97
C VAL A 196 1.83 -11.68 -10.78
N MET A 197 1.56 -11.21 -9.56
CA MET A 197 1.98 -11.89 -8.35
C MET A 197 1.33 -13.28 -8.22
N LEU A 198 0.04 -13.37 -8.49
CA LEU A 198 -0.73 -14.61 -8.43
C LEU A 198 -0.26 -15.64 -9.46
N THR A 199 0.04 -15.17 -10.68
CA THR A 199 0.49 -16.02 -11.78
C THR A 199 1.91 -16.53 -11.55
N LYS A 200 2.82 -15.65 -11.12
CA LYS A 200 4.24 -15.98 -10.94
C LYS A 200 4.54 -16.57 -9.55
N ARG A 201 3.60 -16.45 -8.60
CA ARG A 201 3.73 -16.73 -7.15
C ARG A 201 4.79 -15.91 -6.42
N LYS A 202 5.54 -15.10 -7.17
CA LYS A 202 6.59 -14.22 -6.73
C LYS A 202 6.53 -12.99 -7.61
N ILE A 203 6.76 -11.84 -7.01
CA ILE A 203 6.79 -10.58 -7.72
C ILE A 203 8.12 -9.90 -7.45
N ASP A 204 8.70 -9.36 -8.51
CA ASP A 204 9.90 -8.55 -8.40
C ASP A 204 9.50 -7.24 -7.70
N SER A 205 10.17 -6.89 -6.59
CA SER A 205 9.91 -5.64 -5.87
C SER A 205 10.08 -4.42 -6.78
N LYS A 206 10.95 -4.50 -7.79
CA LYS A 206 11.12 -3.47 -8.82
C LYS A 206 9.85 -3.22 -9.61
N TYR A 207 9.08 -4.27 -9.87
CA TYR A 207 7.78 -4.17 -10.56
C TYR A 207 6.67 -3.69 -9.62
N LEU A 208 6.73 -3.99 -8.32
CA LEU A 208 5.83 -3.37 -7.34
C LEU A 208 6.08 -1.87 -7.21
N LEU A 209 7.36 -1.45 -7.26
CA LEU A 209 7.80 -0.06 -7.11
C LEU A 209 7.71 0.75 -8.42
N SER A 210 7.53 0.12 -9.58
CA SER A 210 7.54 0.85 -10.86
C SER A 210 6.44 1.90 -10.93
N LYS A 211 6.81 3.12 -11.39
CA LYS A 211 5.96 4.31 -11.46
C LYS A 211 4.67 4.10 -12.26
N GLN A 212 3.60 4.68 -11.75
CA GLN A 212 2.23 4.52 -12.24
C GLN A 212 1.95 5.42 -13.45
N LYS A 213 1.02 5.00 -14.32
CA LYS A 213 0.35 5.93 -15.24
C LYS A 213 -0.90 6.44 -14.55
N GLU A 214 -0.90 7.73 -14.19
CA GLU A 214 -2.08 8.42 -13.71
C GLU A 214 -3.16 8.45 -14.79
N ASN A 215 -4.20 7.64 -14.59
CA ASN A 215 -5.60 8.02 -14.75
C ASN A 215 -6.45 6.77 -14.53
N ASN A 216 -7.04 6.67 -13.35
CA ASN A 216 -8.03 5.66 -13.07
C ASN A 216 -9.31 6.32 -12.55
N SER A 217 -10.17 6.71 -13.48
CA SER A 217 -11.42 7.43 -13.20
C SER A 217 -12.32 6.68 -12.23
N GLU A 218 -12.37 5.34 -12.29
CA GLU A 218 -13.19 4.53 -11.39
C GLU A 218 -12.76 4.65 -9.92
N LYS A 219 -11.44 4.76 -9.66
CA LYS A 219 -10.94 4.95 -8.28
C LYS A 219 -11.30 6.32 -7.75
N VAL A 220 -11.26 7.34 -8.61
CA VAL A 220 -11.63 8.72 -8.26
C VAL A 220 -13.12 8.76 -7.88
N GLU A 221 -13.99 8.18 -8.70
CA GLU A 221 -15.43 8.09 -8.42
C GLU A 221 -15.72 7.38 -7.09
N PHE A 222 -15.03 6.25 -6.82
CA PHE A 222 -15.14 5.56 -5.54
C PHE A 222 -14.73 6.46 -4.35
N ILE A 223 -13.62 7.18 -4.48
CA ILE A 223 -13.13 8.06 -3.41
C ILE A 223 -14.13 9.18 -3.16
N GLU A 224 -14.64 9.81 -4.21
CA GLU A 224 -15.65 10.87 -4.10
C GLU A 224 -16.93 10.38 -3.41
N GLU A 225 -17.38 9.16 -3.73
CA GLU A 225 -18.58 8.56 -3.14
C GLU A 225 -18.40 8.19 -1.65
N PHE A 226 -17.25 7.64 -1.27
CA PHE A 226 -17.07 6.99 0.04
C PHE A 226 -16.14 7.75 1.02
N ASP A 227 -15.57 8.90 0.65
CA ASP A 227 -14.65 9.65 1.51
C ASP A 227 -15.26 10.02 2.87
N GLU A 228 -16.47 10.60 2.87
CA GLU A 228 -17.17 10.99 4.09
C GLU A 228 -17.47 9.77 4.95
N PHE A 229 -17.92 8.67 4.32
CA PHE A 229 -18.24 7.41 4.97
C PHE A 229 -17.03 6.79 5.70
N ILE A 230 -15.88 6.72 5.02
CA ILE A 230 -14.62 6.25 5.62
C ILE A 230 -14.18 7.18 6.75
N THR A 231 -14.23 8.49 6.51
CA THR A 231 -13.82 9.50 7.49
C THR A 231 -14.69 9.44 8.75
N ASP A 232 -15.99 9.24 8.61
CA ASP A 232 -16.91 9.10 9.73
C ASP A 232 -16.70 7.82 10.52
N GLY A 233 -16.40 6.70 9.85
CA GLY A 233 -15.96 5.47 10.52
C GLY A 233 -14.71 5.71 11.37
N ILE A 234 -13.70 6.39 10.83
CA ILE A 234 -12.48 6.76 11.58
C ILE A 234 -12.82 7.68 12.76
N LYS A 235 -13.66 8.70 12.57
CA LYS A 235 -14.11 9.60 13.66
C LYS A 235 -14.80 8.82 14.77
N ILE A 236 -15.62 7.82 14.46
CA ILE A 236 -16.25 6.95 15.46
C ILE A 236 -15.19 6.19 16.25
N LEU A 237 -14.26 5.49 15.59
CA LEU A 237 -13.19 4.74 16.26
C LEU A 237 -12.36 5.64 17.19
N LYS A 238 -12.00 6.84 16.74
CA LYS A 238 -11.24 7.83 17.51
C LYS A 238 -11.93 8.31 18.79
N LYS A 239 -13.26 8.26 18.87
CA LYS A 239 -14.00 8.64 20.08
C LYS A 239 -13.92 7.60 21.19
N HIS A 240 -13.45 6.38 20.90
CA HIS A 240 -13.43 5.28 21.86
C HIS A 240 -12.00 4.88 22.21
N ARG A 241 -11.67 4.92 23.51
CA ARG A 241 -10.32 4.62 24.03
C ARG A 241 -9.72 3.30 23.50
N LYS A 242 -10.52 2.23 23.41
CA LYS A 242 -10.09 0.92 22.90
C LYS A 242 -9.70 0.96 21.41
N TRP A 243 -10.32 1.84 20.65
CA TRP A 243 -10.26 1.88 19.18
C TRP A 243 -9.49 3.09 18.63
N SER A 244 -9.12 4.04 19.49
CA SER A 244 -8.47 5.28 19.05
C SER A 244 -7.19 5.02 18.26
N GLU A 245 -6.31 4.13 18.76
CA GLU A 245 -5.09 3.74 18.04
C GLU A 245 -5.37 3.17 16.65
N LEU A 246 -6.45 2.38 16.50
CA LEU A 246 -6.85 1.85 15.20
C LEU A 246 -7.37 2.96 14.28
N GLY A 247 -8.13 3.90 14.83
CA GLY A 247 -8.61 5.07 14.08
C GLY A 247 -7.46 5.94 13.57
N ASP A 248 -6.47 6.22 14.41
CA ASP A 248 -5.26 6.95 14.01
C ASP A 248 -4.45 6.18 12.95
N TYR A 249 -4.31 4.86 13.14
CA TYR A 249 -3.67 3.99 12.17
C TYR A 249 -4.39 3.98 10.81
N TYR A 250 -5.71 3.77 10.78
CA TYR A 250 -6.49 3.82 9.54
C TYR A 250 -6.48 5.18 8.86
N LEU A 251 -6.34 6.26 9.63
CA LEU A 251 -6.10 7.58 9.06
C LEU A 251 -4.76 7.62 8.30
N ALA A 252 -3.68 7.04 8.81
CA ALA A 252 -2.43 6.94 8.05
C ALA A 252 -2.57 6.01 6.83
N ILE A 253 -3.18 4.83 7.01
CA ILE A 253 -3.34 3.83 5.96
C ILE A 253 -4.12 4.37 4.76
N ARG A 254 -5.21 5.10 4.95
CA ARG A 254 -5.96 5.65 3.80
C ARG A 254 -5.13 6.60 2.94
N TYR A 255 -4.16 7.32 3.52
CA TYR A 255 -3.22 8.16 2.75
C TYR A 255 -2.22 7.28 1.98
N ILE A 256 -1.64 6.26 2.63
CA ILE A 256 -0.71 5.29 1.98
C ILE A 256 -1.36 4.59 0.78
N PHE A 257 -2.66 4.29 0.84
CA PHE A 257 -3.38 3.64 -0.25
C PHE A 257 -4.04 4.61 -1.24
N ASN A 258 -3.83 5.93 -1.05
CA ASN A 258 -4.44 6.99 -1.82
C ASN A 258 -5.98 6.85 -1.92
N VAL A 259 -6.61 6.70 -0.75
CA VAL A 259 -8.08 6.63 -0.55
C VAL A 259 -8.50 7.87 0.26
N VAL A 260 -8.14 9.03 -0.27
CA VAL A 260 -8.37 10.35 0.31
C VAL A 260 -8.91 11.28 -0.78
N ASN A 261 -10.00 11.99 -0.50
CA ASN A 261 -10.53 12.99 -1.42
C ASN A 261 -9.84 14.33 -1.18
N ASN A 262 -8.74 14.56 -1.89
CA ASN A 262 -8.00 15.81 -1.88
C ASN A 262 -7.39 16.10 -3.26
N GLU A 263 -6.79 17.27 -3.41
CA GLU A 263 -6.18 17.70 -4.68
C GLU A 263 -4.76 17.14 -4.88
N TYR A 264 -4.25 16.32 -3.97
CA TYR A 264 -2.89 15.81 -4.04
C TYR A 264 -2.80 14.57 -4.93
N GLU A 265 -1.72 14.51 -5.70
CA GLU A 265 -1.34 13.31 -6.42
C GLU A 265 -1.00 12.17 -5.44
N LYS A 266 -1.05 10.94 -5.97
CA LYS A 266 -0.82 9.73 -5.18
C LYS A 266 0.50 9.76 -4.40
N ASP A 267 1.59 10.21 -5.02
CA ASP A 267 2.92 10.19 -4.41
C ASP A 267 2.97 11.09 -3.17
N ILE A 268 2.31 12.24 -3.22
CA ILE A 268 2.20 13.18 -2.09
C ILE A 268 1.36 12.55 -0.98
N ASN A 269 0.21 11.96 -1.31
CA ASN A 269 -0.64 11.29 -0.33
C ASN A 269 0.08 10.11 0.34
N ASN A 270 0.80 9.31 -0.43
CA ASN A 270 1.61 8.23 0.10
C ASN A 270 2.67 8.75 1.09
N MET A 271 3.40 9.81 0.73
CA MET A 271 4.39 10.43 1.61
C MET A 271 3.77 10.94 2.92
N ILE A 272 2.62 11.61 2.85
CA ILE A 272 1.88 12.05 4.04
C ILE A 272 1.55 10.84 4.92
N GLY A 273 1.02 9.76 4.33
CA GLY A 273 0.66 8.54 5.05
C GLY A 273 1.85 7.86 5.72
N GLU A 274 3.00 7.80 5.04
CA GLU A 274 4.25 7.26 5.59
C GLU A 274 4.77 8.09 6.77
N GLU A 275 4.77 9.42 6.67
CA GLU A 275 5.16 10.29 7.77
C GLU A 275 4.20 10.16 8.97
N MET A 276 2.90 10.06 8.72
CA MET A 276 1.92 9.78 9.77
C MET A 276 2.20 8.44 10.45
N LEU A 277 2.53 7.39 9.68
CA LEU A 277 2.85 6.07 10.21
C LEU A 277 4.10 6.12 11.11
N ASN A 278 5.14 6.84 10.71
CA ASN A 278 6.36 7.03 11.51
C ASN A 278 6.06 7.70 12.85
N VAL A 279 5.29 8.79 12.85
CA VAL A 279 4.87 9.46 14.08
C VAL A 279 4.04 8.52 14.96
N LEU A 280 3.16 7.70 14.38
CA LEU A 280 2.39 6.73 15.15
C LEU A 280 3.26 5.65 15.79
N VAL A 281 4.35 5.23 15.13
CA VAL A 281 5.33 4.30 15.70
C VAL A 281 6.04 4.94 16.90
N GLU A 282 6.46 6.20 16.79
CA GLU A 282 7.06 6.95 17.91
C GLU A 282 6.10 7.09 19.10
N LEU A 283 4.80 7.20 18.82
CA LEU A 283 3.72 7.25 19.83
C LEU A 283 3.28 5.85 20.30
N GLU A 284 4.08 4.81 20.04
CA GLU A 284 3.83 3.43 20.46
C GLU A 284 2.51 2.83 19.95
N ASN A 285 1.99 3.32 18.82
CA ASN A 285 0.78 2.77 18.22
C ASN A 285 1.03 1.32 17.77
N LYS A 286 0.36 0.37 18.41
CA LYS A 286 0.60 -1.07 18.18
C LYS A 286 0.37 -1.54 16.74
N TYR A 287 -0.58 -0.93 16.01
CA TYR A 287 -0.87 -1.30 14.63
C TYR A 287 0.22 -0.80 13.69
N ALA A 288 0.65 0.46 13.88
CA ALA A 288 1.75 1.04 13.12
C ALA A 288 3.07 0.27 13.36
N ILE A 289 3.37 -0.06 14.63
CA ILE A 289 4.54 -0.86 15.00
C ILE A 289 4.50 -2.23 14.34
N ALA A 290 3.35 -2.93 14.39
CA ALA A 290 3.22 -4.25 13.77
C ALA A 290 3.47 -4.18 12.27
N PHE A 291 2.91 -3.18 11.60
CA PHE A 291 3.11 -2.98 10.16
C PHE A 291 4.57 -2.68 9.81
N LEU A 292 5.21 -1.77 10.54
CA LEU A 292 6.61 -1.41 10.31
C LEU A 292 7.55 -2.61 10.56
N LYS A 293 7.33 -3.37 11.64
CA LYS A 293 8.12 -4.60 11.92
C LYS A 293 8.04 -5.60 10.77
N LYS A 294 6.84 -5.83 10.23
CA LYS A 294 6.68 -6.73 9.08
C LYS A 294 7.43 -6.22 7.85
N ARG A 295 7.39 -4.91 7.59
CA ARG A 295 8.15 -4.31 6.50
C ARG A 295 9.66 -4.54 6.65
N TYR A 296 10.21 -4.40 7.86
CA TYR A 296 11.62 -4.70 8.15
C TYR A 296 11.98 -6.19 7.99
N GLU A 297 11.11 -7.09 8.45
CA GLU A 297 11.30 -8.53 8.23
C GLU A 297 11.35 -8.87 6.73
N LEU A 298 10.43 -8.29 5.96
CA LEU A 298 10.37 -8.49 4.50
C LEU A 298 11.47 -7.79 3.75
N ALA A 299 12.11 -6.82 4.36
CA ALA A 299 13.33 -6.23 3.88
C ALA A 299 14.52 -7.18 4.13
N GLY A 300 14.54 -7.93 5.23
CA GLY A 300 15.66 -8.79 5.60
C GLY A 300 16.63 -8.15 6.60
N GLU A 301 16.19 -7.07 7.25
CA GLU A 301 16.85 -6.57 8.45
C GLU A 301 16.30 -7.33 9.66
N GLY A 302 17.14 -8.19 10.24
CA GLY A 302 16.93 -8.64 11.60
C GLY A 302 16.89 -7.41 12.50
N ILE A 303 15.86 -7.31 13.34
CA ILE A 303 15.67 -6.22 14.29
C ILE A 303 17.01 -5.97 15.02
N ILE A 304 17.65 -4.83 14.76
CA ILE A 304 18.67 -4.30 15.66
C ILE A 304 17.90 -3.84 16.90
N THR A 305 17.65 -4.76 17.81
CA THR A 305 17.31 -4.41 19.18
C THR A 305 18.58 -3.99 19.88
N ASP A 306 19.07 -2.78 19.58
CA ASP A 306 20.01 -2.10 20.47
C ASP A 306 19.26 -0.92 21.10
N CYS A 307 18.47 -1.27 22.12
CA CYS A 307 18.23 -0.35 23.23
C CYS A 307 19.35 -0.63 24.25
N ASP A 308 20.38 0.22 24.24
CA ASP A 308 21.17 0.56 25.42
C ASP A 308 20.94 2.06 25.71
#